data_AF-A0A4Z1GQE8-F1
#
_entry.id   AF-A0A4Z1GQE8-F1
#
_cell.length_a   1.000
_cell.length_b   1.000
_cell.length_c   1.000
_cell.angle_alpha   90.00
_cell.angle_beta   90.00
_cell.angle_gamma   90.00
#
_symmetry.space_group_name_H-M   'P 1'
#
loop_
_entity.id
_entity.type
_entity.pdbx_description
1 polymer ?
#
loop_
_entity_poly.entity_id
_entity_poly.type
_entity_poly.pdbx_seq_one_letter_code
_entity_poly.pdbx_strand_id
1 'polypeptide(L)'
;MALEDQISRRLPHADTFEDRMPTVSAAQALQDLESSPTHCIPTGLANLDLGLQSKDPLQASTSADQNHGGIPRGKVTEIYGPPGVGKTTLG
;
A
#
# COMPACT_ATOMS: atom_id res chain seq x y z
N MET A 1 -46.07 4.99 42.16
CA MET A 1 -45.45 6.14 41.46
C MET A 1 -44.22 6.57 42.26
N ALA A 2 -43.15 5.78 42.19
CA ALA A 2 -41.84 6.16 42.70
C ALA A 2 -40.80 5.17 42.15
N LEU A 3 -40.01 5.65 41.19
CA LEU A 3 -38.58 5.41 41.10
C LEU A 3 -38.07 4.00 40.73
N GLU A 4 -38.66 3.35 39.72
CA GLU A 4 -37.99 2.25 38.99
C GLU A 4 -37.00 2.77 37.91
N ASP A 5 -36.75 4.08 37.89
CA ASP A 5 -36.05 4.79 36.80
C ASP A 5 -34.52 4.92 37.01
N GLN A 6 -33.90 4.01 37.77
CA GLN A 6 -32.47 4.12 38.12
C GLN A 6 -31.60 2.91 37.76
N ILE A 7 -32.11 1.98 36.93
CA ILE A 7 -31.30 0.88 36.38
C ILE A 7 -31.01 1.08 34.87
N SER A 8 -31.74 1.98 34.19
CA SER A 8 -31.63 2.18 32.74
C SER A 8 -30.51 3.14 32.27
N ARG A 9 -29.63 3.62 33.17
CA ARG A 9 -28.55 4.58 32.82
C ARG A 9 -27.15 3.98 32.66
N ARG A 10 -27.04 2.66 32.56
CA ARG A 10 -25.81 2.03 32.05
C ARG A 10 -26.09 1.38 30.70
N LEU A 11 -26.32 2.23 29.70
CA LEU A 11 -26.00 1.85 28.33
C LEU A 11 -24.52 1.41 28.33
N PRO A 12 -24.18 0.26 27.74
CA PRO A 12 -22.79 -0.09 27.53
C PRO A 12 -22.17 1.07 26.75
N HIS A 13 -21.09 1.66 27.27
CA HIS A 13 -20.18 2.38 26.41
C HIS A 13 -19.87 1.41 25.28
N ALA A 14 -20.36 1.71 24.07
CA ALA A 14 -19.88 1.03 22.90
C ALA A 14 -18.39 1.32 22.91
N ASP A 15 -17.58 0.32 23.25
CA ASP A 15 -16.14 0.35 23.01
C ASP A 15 -16.00 0.57 21.52
N THR A 16 -15.91 1.83 21.12
CA THR A 16 -15.56 2.24 19.78
C THR A 16 -14.21 1.59 19.54
N PHE A 17 -14.18 0.62 18.63
CA PHE A 17 -12.97 -0.04 18.12
C PHE A 17 -12.05 0.94 17.38
N GLU A 18 -11.95 2.19 17.85
CA GLU A 18 -11.34 3.33 17.17
C GLU A 18 -9.84 3.46 17.43
N ASP A 19 -9.24 2.56 18.23
CA ASP A 19 -7.79 2.54 18.49
C ASP A 19 -7.07 1.33 17.88
N ARG A 20 -7.79 0.44 17.18
CA ARG A 20 -7.16 -0.69 16.48
C ARG A 20 -7.15 -0.45 14.98
N MET A 21 -5.97 -0.62 14.39
CA MET A 21 -5.90 -0.74 12.93
C MET A 21 -6.78 -1.91 12.48
N PRO A 22 -7.51 -1.76 11.36
CA PRO A 22 -8.37 -2.82 10.86
C PRO A 22 -7.55 -4.07 10.56
N THR A 23 -7.99 -5.21 11.08
CA THR A 23 -7.37 -6.49 10.77
C THR A 23 -7.82 -6.92 9.37
N VAL A 24 -6.87 -6.93 8.43
CA VAL A 24 -7.07 -7.50 7.10
C VAL A 24 -6.42 -8.88 7.03
N SER A 25 -7.11 -9.83 6.41
CA SER A 25 -6.54 -11.16 6.14
C SER A 25 -5.38 -11.02 5.15
N ALA A 26 -4.31 -11.81 5.35
CA ALA A 26 -3.19 -11.85 4.41
C ALA A 26 -3.63 -12.24 2.99
N ALA A 27 -4.60 -13.15 2.86
CA ALA A 27 -5.12 -13.57 1.55
C ALA A 27 -5.88 -12.44 0.85
N GLN A 28 -6.66 -11.67 1.61
CA GLN A 28 -7.37 -10.51 1.07
C GLN A 28 -6.39 -9.40 0.69
N ALA A 29 -5.40 -9.11 1.55
CA ALA A 29 -4.35 -8.15 1.23
C ALA A 29 -3.57 -8.52 -0.04
N LEU A 30 -3.35 -9.82 -0.29
CA LEU A 30 -2.73 -10.29 -1.52
C LEU A 30 -3.64 -10.09 -2.75
N GLN A 31 -4.92 -10.45 -2.64
CA GLN A 31 -5.90 -10.21 -3.71
C GLN A 31 -6.05 -8.73 -4.03
N ASP A 32 -6.08 -7.87 -3.02
CA ASP A 32 -6.12 -6.41 -3.17
C ASP A 32 -4.84 -5.89 -3.85
N LEU A 33 -3.68 -6.44 -3.48
CA LEU A 33 -2.38 -6.10 -4.09
C LEU A 33 -2.30 -6.50 -5.58
N GLU A 34 -2.91 -7.63 -5.97
CA GLU A 34 -2.92 -8.13 -7.35
C GLU A 34 -4.00 -7.50 -8.23
N SER A 35 -5.16 -7.18 -7.65
CA SER A 35 -6.32 -6.61 -8.36
C SER A 35 -6.20 -5.11 -8.61
N SER A 36 -5.46 -4.40 -7.77
CA SER A 36 -5.18 -2.98 -8.01
C SER A 36 -4.31 -2.83 -9.25
N PRO A 37 -4.70 -2.01 -10.25
CA PRO A 37 -3.74 -1.58 -11.27
C PRO A 37 -2.55 -0.96 -10.53
N THR A 38 -1.35 -1.50 -10.74
CA THR A 38 -0.15 -1.09 -10.01
C THR A 38 0.21 0.34 -10.37
N HIS A 39 -0.31 1.31 -9.60
CA HIS A 39 0.12 2.69 -9.70
C HIS A 39 1.56 2.77 -9.20
N CYS A 40 2.48 3.07 -10.11
CA CYS A 40 3.89 3.25 -9.79
C CYS A 40 4.20 4.75 -9.61
N ILE A 41 5.19 5.04 -8.77
CA ILE A 41 5.73 6.39 -8.59
C ILE A 41 7.01 6.48 -9.44
N PRO A 42 7.06 7.34 -10.48
CA PRO A 42 8.25 7.51 -11.31
C PRO A 42 9.44 8.00 -10.48
N THR A 43 10.62 7.43 -10.72
CA THR A 43 11.88 7.81 -10.07
C THR A 43 12.57 8.99 -10.77
N GLY A 44 12.05 9.42 -11.93
CA GLY A 44 12.70 10.41 -12.80
C GLY A 44 13.84 9.84 -13.64
N LEU A 45 14.13 8.54 -13.50
CA LEU A 45 15.16 7.82 -14.24
C LEU A 45 14.50 6.68 -15.04
N ALA A 46 14.29 6.88 -16.33
CA ALA A 46 13.55 5.93 -17.19
C ALA A 46 14.08 4.49 -17.13
N ASN A 47 15.41 4.32 -17.06
CA ASN A 47 16.04 3.00 -16.96
C ASN A 47 15.76 2.31 -15.62
N LEU A 48 15.73 3.09 -14.53
CA LEU A 48 15.38 2.57 -13.20
C LEU A 48 13.88 2.25 -13.15
N ASP A 49 13.04 3.12 -13.69
CA ASP A 49 11.59 2.93 -13.76
C ASP A 49 11.23 1.65 -14.50
N LEU A 50 11.93 1.36 -15.61
CA LEU A 50 11.78 0.12 -16.36
C LEU A 50 12.34 -1.09 -15.60
N GLY A 51 13.52 -0.96 -14.99
CA GLY A 51 14.15 -2.04 -14.23
C GLY A 51 13.35 -2.47 -12.98
N LEU A 52 12.54 -1.58 -12.41
CA LEU A 52 11.63 -1.87 -11.30
C LEU A 52 10.36 -2.61 -11.74
N GLN A 53 10.01 -2.56 -13.02
CA GLN A 53 8.94 -3.39 -13.55
C GLN A 53 9.48 -4.81 -13.68
N SER A 54 9.09 -5.72 -12.77
CA SER A 54 9.40 -7.15 -12.85
C SER A 54 8.71 -7.85 -14.03
N LYS A 55 8.71 -7.22 -15.21
CA LYS A 55 8.22 -7.75 -16.46
C LYS A 55 9.34 -8.52 -17.13
N ASP A 56 9.01 -9.72 -17.58
CA ASP A 56 9.85 -10.45 -18.52
C ASP A 56 10.12 -9.55 -19.75
N PRO A 57 11.38 -9.35 -20.16
CA PRO A 57 11.73 -8.56 -21.34
C PRO A 57 10.95 -8.96 -22.60
N LEU A 58 10.50 -10.21 -22.69
CA LEU A 58 9.74 -10.74 -23.83
C LEU A 58 8.27 -10.29 -23.86
N GLN A 59 7.72 -9.82 -22.73
CA GLN A 59 6.33 -9.38 -22.59
C GLN A 59 6.14 -7.86 -22.66
N ALA A 60 7.24 -7.11 -22.83
CA ALA A 60 7.21 -5.64 -22.91
C ALA A 60 6.73 -5.10 -24.28
N SER A 61 6.49 -5.98 -25.26
CA SER A 61 6.43 -5.62 -26.68
C SER A 61 5.04 -5.32 -27.25
N THR A 62 3.94 -5.41 -26.49
CA THR A 62 2.59 -5.45 -27.11
C THR A 62 1.56 -4.44 -26.60
N SER A 63 1.91 -3.54 -25.68
CA SER A 63 1.01 -2.43 -25.34
C SER A 63 1.77 -1.12 -25.27
N ALA A 64 1.59 -0.30 -26.31
CA ALA A 64 1.98 1.11 -26.38
C ALA A 64 1.16 2.01 -25.43
N ASP A 65 0.57 1.44 -24.38
CA ASP A 65 -0.02 2.19 -23.29
C ASP A 65 1.07 2.49 -22.29
N GLN A 66 1.60 3.71 -22.37
CA GLN A 66 2.22 4.49 -21.29
C GLN A 66 2.47 3.68 -20.02
N ASN A 67 3.48 2.80 -20.08
CA ASN A 67 3.81 1.91 -18.97
C ASN A 67 4.57 2.78 -17.96
N HIS A 68 3.81 3.48 -17.12
CA HIS A 68 4.32 4.32 -16.04
C HIS A 68 5.09 3.39 -15.08
N GLY A 69 6.40 3.32 -15.29
CA GLY A 69 7.31 2.53 -14.47
C GLY A 69 7.58 3.20 -13.12
N GLY A 70 8.52 2.63 -12.36
CA GLY A 70 8.94 3.18 -11.07
C GLY A 70 8.52 2.34 -9.87
N ILE A 71 8.46 2.98 -8.72
CA ILE A 71 8.30 2.32 -7.42
C ILE A 71 6.83 1.86 -7.25
N PRO A 72 6.55 0.56 -7.09
CA PRO A 72 5.19 0.06 -6.95
C PRO A 72 4.58 0.45 -5.60
N ARG A 73 3.37 1.02 -5.62
CA ARG A 73 2.60 1.29 -4.40
C ARG A 73 2.11 0.00 -3.75
N GLY A 74 1.88 0.05 -2.44
CA GLY A 74 1.46 -1.13 -1.66
C GLY A 74 2.57 -2.16 -1.43
N LYS A 75 3.80 -1.87 -1.88
CA LYS A 75 4.99 -2.69 -1.66
C LYS A 75 6.08 -1.86 -0.99
N VAL A 76 6.96 -2.54 -0.27
CA VAL A 76 8.19 -1.94 0.28
C VAL A 76 9.30 -2.10 -0.75
N THR A 77 9.96 -1.00 -1.09
CA THR A 77 11.14 -0.97 -1.96
C THR A 77 12.33 -0.51 -1.13
N GLU A 78 13.43 -1.26 -1.18
CA GLU A 78 14.62 -0.99 -0.39
C GLU A 78 15.84 -0.73 -1.29
N ILE A 79 16.60 0.33 -0.97
CA ILE A 79 17.72 0.79 -1.78
C ILE A 79 19.01 0.66 -0.95
N TYR A 80 19.97 -0.12 -1.45
CA TYR A 80 21.22 -0.41 -0.78
C TYR A 80 22.44 0.01 -1.59
N GLY A 81 23.58 0.18 -0.90
CA GLY A 81 24.87 0.47 -1.53
C GLY A 81 25.81 1.31 -0.67
N PRO A 82 27.07 1.50 -1.10
CA PRO A 82 28.11 2.27 -0.41
C PRO A 82 27.70 3.70 -0.02
N PRO A 83 28.42 4.38 0.88
CA PRO A 83 28.21 5.81 1.13
C PRO A 83 28.41 6.61 -0.16
N GLY A 84 27.57 7.64 -0.39
CA GLY A 84 27.68 8.53 -1.55
C GLY A 84 26.99 8.07 -2.84
N VAL A 85 26.45 6.86 -2.93
CA VAL A 85 25.79 6.37 -4.18
C VAL A 85 24.38 6.94 -4.45
N GLY A 86 23.93 7.91 -3.66
CA GLY A 86 22.64 8.59 -3.91
C GLY A 86 21.38 7.89 -3.39
N LYS A 87 21.48 6.97 -2.43
CA LYS A 87 20.31 6.28 -1.83
C LYS A 87 19.25 7.26 -1.27
N THR A 88 19.69 8.41 -0.78
CA THR A 88 18.84 9.49 -0.21
C THR A 88 18.27 10.42 -1.28
N THR A 89 18.72 10.34 -2.53
CA THR A 89 18.22 11.21 -3.62
C THR A 89 16.78 10.86 -4.02
N LEU A 90 16.31 9.65 -3.71
CA LEU A 90 14.99 9.11 -4.05
C LEU A 90 13.91 9.38 -2.98
N GLY A 91 14.13 10.33 -2.06
CA GLY A 91 13.27 10.64 -0.91
C GLY A 91 12.54 11.96 -0.99
#